data_AF-A0A254QU12-F1
#
_entry.id   AF-A0A254QU12-F1
#
_cell.length_a   1.000
_cell.length_b   1.000
_cell.length_c   1.000
_cell.angle_alpha   90.00
_cell.angle_beta   90.00
_cell.angle_gamma   90.00
#
_symmetry.space_group_name_H-M   'P 1'
#
loop_
_entity.id
_entity.type
_entity.pdbx_description
1 polymer ?
#
loop_
_entity_poly.entity_id
_entity_poly.type
_entity_poly.pdbx_seq_one_letter_code
_entity_poly.pdbx_strand_id
1 'polypeptide(L)'
;MVTIAQLETIPFFDGSALHGRFIPSLTFHDVDWRLWIAAGKQGEMLLEMKGVPAEACYFAREAESQNDLYMPFFDFLAQRVNFPQMQLAFGGIQDDIFNLSGSLAKLALLEQSHDAVPHGLSRMAAGEVEYFMVVLRSLFDLFQEVLMKLWDKVKLLDASVRKQKLKPSFADMLTFKGEPADAVMIAQRFGLPMEVAAQYERARTIFDGLKKIRDNLVHNGSQLPHIFGGEGPFVIALRDNPFPNLGIWEEAERQTNDLVPLLPVLEILLWRSFLVCDELASAFQRMIQLPPPIAPGMSFFARGYFTGRLVGAIASGHRRANLSPLSPSTEH
;
A
#
# COMPACT_ATOMS: atom_id res chain seq x y z
N MET A 1 21.58 6.92 22.78
CA MET A 1 20.75 5.76 22.39
C MET A 1 19.80 5.45 23.52
N VAL A 2 18.50 5.35 23.21
CA VAL A 2 17.45 4.99 24.18
C VAL A 2 17.62 3.53 24.61
N THR A 3 17.55 3.29 25.92
CA THR A 3 17.64 1.94 26.51
C THR A 3 16.27 1.26 26.61
N ILE A 4 16.22 -0.07 26.73
CA ILE A 4 14.95 -0.80 26.95
C ILE A 4 14.24 -0.30 28.21
N ALA A 5 14.98 -0.06 29.30
CA ALA A 5 14.41 0.47 30.55
C ALA A 5 13.71 1.83 30.37
N GLN A 6 14.15 2.65 29.42
CA GLN A 6 13.47 3.91 29.10
C GLN A 6 12.22 3.69 28.27
N LEU A 7 12.22 2.69 27.38
CA LEU A 7 11.03 2.32 26.60
C LEU A 7 9.94 1.71 27.47
N GLU A 8 10.30 1.01 28.55
CA GLU A 8 9.36 0.47 29.54
C GLU A 8 8.59 1.56 30.31
N THR A 9 8.99 2.84 30.20
CA THR A 9 8.19 3.96 30.72
C THR A 9 6.96 4.28 29.86
N ILE A 10 6.91 3.75 28.63
CA ILE A 10 5.74 3.85 27.75
C ILE A 10 4.73 2.77 28.18
N PRO A 11 3.54 3.13 28.71
CA PRO A 11 2.64 2.17 29.34
C PRO A 11 1.95 1.21 28.37
N PHE A 12 2.03 1.50 27.08
CA PHE A 12 1.41 0.70 26.02
C PHE A 12 2.39 -0.30 25.38
N PHE A 13 3.65 -0.23 25.75
CA PHE A 13 4.73 -0.97 25.12
C PHE A 13 5.14 -2.16 25.99
N ASP A 14 5.31 -3.32 25.36
CA ASP A 14 5.88 -4.50 26.00
C ASP A 14 7.35 -4.64 25.63
N GLY A 15 8.23 -4.22 26.54
CA GLY A 15 9.69 -4.33 26.37
C GLY A 15 10.17 -5.77 26.22
N SER A 16 9.50 -6.73 26.87
CA SER A 16 9.83 -8.15 26.75
C SER A 16 9.52 -8.69 25.35
N ALA A 17 8.50 -8.15 24.69
CA ALA A 17 8.13 -8.54 23.34
C ALA A 17 9.16 -8.07 22.30
N LEU A 18 9.99 -7.06 22.56
CA LEU A 18 10.79 -6.40 21.52
C LEU A 18 11.70 -7.37 20.76
N HIS A 19 12.35 -8.33 21.44
CA HIS A 19 13.13 -9.42 20.81
C HIS A 19 14.05 -8.96 19.64
N GLY A 20 14.72 -7.82 19.80
CA GLY A 20 15.62 -7.25 18.78
C GLY A 20 14.91 -6.59 17.59
N ARG A 21 13.65 -6.18 17.75
CA ARG A 21 12.86 -5.37 16.82
C ARG A 21 13.02 -3.87 17.11
N PHE A 22 12.80 -3.01 16.12
CA PHE A 22 12.78 -1.55 16.28
C PHE A 22 11.36 -1.08 16.58
N ILE A 23 11.18 0.07 17.21
CA ILE A 23 9.83 0.60 17.45
C ILE A 23 9.43 1.49 16.26
N PRO A 24 8.34 1.17 15.53
CA PRO A 24 7.96 1.88 14.31
C PRO A 24 7.33 3.25 14.60
N SER A 25 6.75 3.45 15.79
CA SER A 25 6.26 4.76 16.22
C SER A 25 6.34 4.91 17.74
N LEU A 26 6.69 6.12 18.16
CA LEU A 26 6.62 6.58 19.55
C LEU A 26 5.38 7.47 19.79
N THR A 27 4.40 7.38 18.89
CA THR A 27 3.13 8.10 18.96
C THR A 27 2.03 7.13 19.31
N PHE A 28 1.27 7.44 20.37
CA PHE A 28 0.19 6.62 20.87
C PHE A 28 -1.06 7.48 21.07
N HIS A 29 -2.22 6.86 20.86
CA HIS A 29 -3.51 7.44 21.17
C HIS A 29 -4.34 6.43 21.97
N ASP A 30 -4.91 6.88 23.09
CA ASP A 30 -5.88 6.12 23.88
C ASP A 30 -7.03 7.07 24.21
N VAL A 31 -7.03 7.70 25.39
CA VAL A 31 -7.92 8.83 25.71
C VAL A 31 -7.37 10.16 25.18
N ASP A 32 -6.05 10.33 25.27
CA ASP A 32 -5.33 11.52 24.83
C ASP A 32 -4.12 11.12 23.98
N TRP A 33 -3.62 12.07 23.17
CA TRP A 33 -2.38 11.91 22.43
C TRP A 33 -1.16 11.91 23.35
N ARG A 34 -0.30 10.91 23.19
CA ARG A 34 0.95 10.75 23.94
C ARG A 34 2.10 10.47 22.98
N LEU A 35 3.09 11.36 22.96
CA LEU A 35 4.20 11.32 22.03
C LEU A 35 5.50 11.27 22.82
N TRP A 36 6.37 10.32 22.49
CA TRP A 36 7.70 10.26 23.07
C TRP A 36 8.74 10.67 22.04
N ILE A 37 9.60 11.61 22.40
CA ILE A 37 10.72 12.04 21.56
C ILE A 37 12.04 11.67 22.20
N ALA A 38 13.00 11.28 21.35
CA ALA A 38 14.38 11.14 21.79
C ALA A 38 14.97 12.53 22.09
N ALA A 39 15.58 12.68 23.25
CA ALA A 39 16.21 13.91 23.73
C ALA A 39 17.62 13.63 24.28
N GLY A 40 18.34 14.69 24.63
CA GLY A 40 19.76 14.61 25.02
C GLY A 40 20.70 14.73 23.82
N LYS A 41 22.01 14.79 24.08
CA LYS A 41 23.01 15.07 23.01
C LYS A 41 23.16 13.93 22.02
N GLN A 42 22.78 12.72 22.41
CA GLN A 42 22.93 11.47 21.66
C GLN A 42 21.61 10.68 21.60
N GLY A 43 20.46 11.34 21.85
CA GLY A 43 19.15 10.67 21.92
C GLY A 43 19.12 9.60 23.02
N GLU A 44 19.77 9.87 24.15
CA GLU A 44 19.87 8.99 25.31
C GLU A 44 18.74 9.17 26.32
N MET A 45 17.84 10.14 26.11
CA MET A 45 16.67 10.37 26.95
C MET A 45 15.40 10.21 26.14
N LEU A 46 14.31 9.87 26.81
CA LEU A 46 12.97 9.83 26.22
C LEU A 46 12.09 10.83 26.99
N LEU A 47 11.48 11.77 26.29
CA LEU A 47 10.60 12.77 26.88
C LEU A 47 9.20 12.62 26.31
N GLU A 48 8.21 12.56 27.20
CA GLU A 48 6.82 12.64 26.81
C GLU A 48 6.44 14.10 26.50
N MET A 49 5.85 14.30 25.33
CA MET A 49 5.35 15.57 24.84
C MET A 49 3.83 15.53 24.70
N LYS A 50 3.21 16.68 25.01
CA LYS A 50 1.83 16.95 24.65
C LYS A 50 1.77 17.55 23.25
N GLY A 51 0.92 16.99 22.40
CA GLY A 51 0.68 17.48 21.05
C GLY A 51 -0.29 16.59 20.31
N VAL A 52 -0.80 17.08 19.18
CA VAL A 52 -1.60 16.28 18.25
C VAL A 52 -0.78 16.17 16.97
N PRO A 53 -0.44 14.95 16.51
CA PRO A 53 0.34 14.80 15.29
C PRO A 53 -0.50 15.22 14.08
N ALA A 54 0.07 16.08 13.25
CA ALA A 54 -0.51 16.46 11.96
C ALA A 54 -0.45 15.31 10.95
N GLU A 55 0.72 14.67 10.87
CA GLU A 55 0.98 13.48 10.08
C GLU A 55 1.87 12.55 10.89
N ALA A 56 1.40 11.32 11.14
CA ALA A 56 2.13 10.30 11.86
C ALA A 56 1.48 8.94 11.68
N CYS A 57 2.29 7.88 11.77
CA CYS A 57 1.76 6.59 12.17
C CYS A 57 1.75 6.46 13.69
N TYR A 58 0.75 5.80 14.25
CA TYR A 58 0.56 5.73 15.70
C TYR A 58 -0.11 4.42 16.11
N PHE A 59 0.06 4.04 17.38
CA PHE A 59 -0.65 2.92 17.99
C PHE A 59 -1.87 3.39 18.78
N ALA A 60 -3.00 2.72 18.62
CA ALA A 60 -4.20 2.99 19.39
C ALA A 60 -5.12 1.77 19.48
N ARG A 61 -6.05 1.74 20.45
CA ARG A 61 -7.08 0.69 20.50
C ARG A 61 -8.06 0.80 19.35
N GLU A 62 -8.41 2.04 19.00
CA GLU A 62 -9.29 2.42 17.92
C GLU A 62 -8.69 3.65 17.22
N ALA A 63 -9.03 3.85 15.95
CA ALA A 63 -8.63 5.04 15.22
C ALA A 63 -9.14 6.30 15.95
N GLU A 64 -8.28 7.31 16.08
CA GLU A 64 -8.70 8.61 16.64
C GLU A 64 -9.71 9.31 15.72
N SER A 65 -9.50 9.19 14.40
CA SER A 65 -10.39 9.73 13.38
C SER A 65 -10.87 8.67 12.41
N GLN A 66 -12.09 8.82 11.90
CA GLN A 66 -12.59 8.02 10.76
C GLN A 66 -11.74 8.17 9.48
N ASN A 67 -10.91 9.22 9.42
CA ASN A 67 -10.00 9.47 8.30
C ASN A 67 -8.63 8.81 8.49
N ASP A 68 -8.36 8.22 9.65
CA ASP A 68 -7.12 7.52 9.90
C ASP A 68 -7.19 6.12 9.28
N LEU A 69 -6.12 5.74 8.61
CA LEU A 69 -6.05 4.52 7.84
C LEU A 69 -5.56 3.36 8.70
N TYR A 70 -6.38 2.32 8.76
CA TYR A 70 -5.97 1.00 9.23
C TYR A 70 -5.81 0.04 8.05
N MET A 71 -4.70 -0.69 8.03
CA MET A 71 -4.45 -1.77 7.07
C MET A 71 -3.85 -2.98 7.81
N PRO A 72 -4.47 -4.17 7.71
CA PRO A 72 -4.00 -5.37 8.42
C PRO A 72 -2.53 -5.72 8.13
N PHE A 73 -2.06 -5.65 6.88
CA PHE A 73 -0.66 -5.93 6.57
C PHE A 73 0.28 -4.93 7.25
N PHE A 74 -0.09 -3.65 7.29
CA PHE A 74 0.75 -2.60 7.85
C PHE A 74 0.84 -2.69 9.37
N ASP A 75 -0.29 -2.99 10.04
CA ASP A 75 -0.31 -3.32 11.46
C ASP A 75 0.52 -4.56 11.77
N PHE A 76 0.39 -5.61 10.96
CA PHE A 76 1.23 -6.81 11.09
C PHE A 76 2.73 -6.47 11.01
N LEU A 77 3.13 -5.61 10.06
CA LEU A 77 4.52 -5.18 9.96
C LEU A 77 4.99 -4.44 11.21
N ALA A 78 4.20 -3.49 11.69
CA ALA A 78 4.52 -2.67 12.84
C ALA A 78 4.56 -3.48 14.15
N GLN A 79 3.62 -4.41 14.33
CA GLN A 79 3.44 -5.16 15.57
C GLN A 79 4.34 -6.39 15.68
N ARG A 80 4.66 -7.05 14.56
CA ARG A 80 5.23 -8.41 14.55
C ARG A 80 6.55 -8.54 13.78
N VAL A 81 6.77 -7.71 12.75
CA VAL A 81 7.83 -7.92 11.75
C VAL A 81 8.85 -6.77 11.67
N ASN A 82 8.77 -5.79 12.55
CA ASN A 82 9.65 -4.64 12.68
C ASN A 82 11.11 -4.95 13.09
N PHE A 83 11.84 -5.81 12.36
CA PHE A 83 13.26 -6.07 12.61
C PHE A 83 14.18 -5.00 11.98
N PRO A 84 15.36 -4.68 12.55
CA PRO A 84 16.23 -3.60 12.06
C PRO A 84 16.54 -3.66 10.57
N GLN A 85 16.78 -4.86 10.04
CA GLN A 85 17.03 -5.06 8.60
C GLN A 85 15.87 -4.63 7.68
N MET A 86 14.64 -4.54 8.19
CA MET A 86 13.44 -4.15 7.45
C MET A 86 13.09 -2.68 7.64
N GLN A 87 13.79 -1.94 8.50
CA GLN A 87 13.45 -0.57 8.87
C GLN A 87 13.34 0.35 7.65
N LEU A 88 14.26 0.23 6.68
CA LEU A 88 14.22 1.03 5.46
C LEU A 88 12.99 0.71 4.60
N ALA A 89 12.70 -0.57 4.38
CA ALA A 89 11.55 -0.98 3.60
C ALA A 89 10.22 -0.60 4.28
N PHE A 90 10.15 -0.73 5.61
CA PHE A 90 9.01 -0.29 6.40
C PHE A 90 8.80 1.24 6.31
N GLY A 91 9.87 2.03 6.43
CA GLY A 91 9.81 3.48 6.26
C GLY A 91 9.35 3.87 4.86
N GLY A 92 9.84 3.19 3.81
CA GLY A 92 9.37 3.41 2.44
C GLY A 92 7.88 3.10 2.26
N ILE A 93 7.37 2.02 2.87
CA ILE A 93 5.93 1.71 2.83
C ILE A 93 5.12 2.82 3.51
N GLN A 94 5.59 3.32 4.65
CA GLN A 94 4.95 4.44 5.35
C GLN A 94 4.92 5.70 4.46
N ASP A 95 6.04 6.05 3.84
CA ASP A 95 6.13 7.19 2.93
C ASP A 95 5.21 7.01 1.71
N ASP A 96 5.15 5.80 1.14
CA ASP A 96 4.28 5.48 0.01
C ASP A 96 2.80 5.66 0.35
N ILE A 97 2.36 5.30 1.57
CA ILE A 97 0.99 5.53 2.03
C ILE A 97 0.65 7.02 2.03
N PHE A 98 1.55 7.87 2.55
CA PHE A 98 1.34 9.33 2.56
C PHE A 98 1.44 9.92 1.16
N ASN A 99 2.34 9.43 0.31
CA ASN A 99 2.48 9.85 -1.08
C ASN A 99 1.22 9.53 -1.88
N LEU A 100 0.66 8.32 -1.76
CA LEU A 100 -0.61 7.94 -2.41
C LEU A 100 -1.76 8.83 -1.94
N SER A 101 -1.82 9.13 -0.64
CA SER A 101 -2.82 10.04 -0.06
C SER A 101 -2.71 11.45 -0.65
N GLY A 102 -1.48 11.98 -0.72
CA GLY A 102 -1.18 13.28 -1.30
C GLY A 102 -1.47 13.35 -2.80
N SER A 103 -1.16 12.29 -3.56
CA SER A 103 -1.47 12.21 -4.99
C SER A 103 -2.96 12.28 -5.28
N LEU A 104 -3.78 11.53 -4.54
CA LEU A 104 -5.24 11.61 -4.67
C LEU A 104 -5.77 13.00 -4.33
N ALA A 105 -5.22 13.64 -3.29
CA ALA A 105 -5.62 15.01 -2.93
C ALA A 105 -5.24 16.01 -4.02
N LYS A 106 -4.04 15.90 -4.61
CA LYS A 106 -3.61 16.76 -5.72
C LYS A 106 -4.50 16.61 -6.94
N LEU A 107 -4.88 15.38 -7.32
CA LEU A 107 -5.81 15.17 -8.43
C LEU A 107 -7.14 15.89 -8.19
N ALA A 108 -7.71 15.76 -6.98
CA ALA A 108 -8.93 16.48 -6.62
C ALA A 108 -8.76 18.00 -6.64
N LEU A 109 -7.60 18.52 -6.22
CA LEU A 109 -7.29 19.96 -6.29
C LEU A 109 -7.16 20.44 -7.74
N LEU A 110 -6.56 19.64 -8.63
CA LEU A 110 -6.46 19.95 -10.04
C LEU A 110 -7.84 20.02 -10.70
N GLU A 111 -8.76 19.10 -10.37
CA GLU A 111 -10.16 19.16 -10.83
C GLU A 111 -10.85 20.43 -10.36
N GLN A 112 -10.69 20.79 -9.09
CA GLN A 112 -11.28 22.01 -8.50
C GLN A 112 -10.68 23.32 -9.07
N SER A 113 -9.50 23.24 -9.69
CA SER A 113 -8.79 24.41 -10.22
C SER A 113 -9.18 24.76 -11.65
N HIS A 114 -10.14 24.04 -12.27
CA HIS A 114 -10.54 24.23 -13.66
C HIS A 114 -10.86 25.68 -14.02
N ASP A 115 -11.60 26.38 -13.16
CA ASP A 115 -12.02 27.77 -13.41
C ASP A 115 -10.86 28.78 -13.29
N ALA A 116 -9.83 28.44 -12.52
CA ALA A 116 -8.68 29.31 -12.26
C ALA A 116 -7.50 29.05 -13.23
N VAL A 117 -7.40 27.83 -13.77
CA VAL A 117 -6.28 27.39 -14.61
C VAL A 117 -6.83 26.85 -15.92
N PRO A 118 -6.94 27.69 -16.97
CA PRO A 118 -7.68 27.34 -18.18
C PRO A 118 -7.02 26.23 -19.03
N HIS A 119 -5.70 26.01 -18.88
CA HIS A 119 -4.93 25.08 -19.71
C HIS A 119 -3.92 24.28 -18.89
N GLY A 120 -3.60 23.07 -19.37
CA GLY A 120 -2.50 22.26 -18.83
C GLY A 120 -2.85 21.37 -17.64
N LEU A 121 -4.04 21.50 -17.04
CA LEU A 121 -4.48 20.65 -15.92
C LEU A 121 -4.45 19.15 -16.27
N SER A 122 -4.90 18.77 -17.46
CA SER A 122 -4.80 17.39 -17.96
C SER A 122 -3.37 16.85 -17.97
N ARG A 123 -2.39 17.70 -18.31
CA ARG A 123 -0.97 17.29 -18.32
C ARG A 123 -0.43 17.14 -16.91
N MET A 124 -0.85 18.01 -15.98
CA MET A 124 -0.52 17.88 -14.56
C MET A 124 -1.13 16.61 -13.96
N ALA A 125 -2.40 16.33 -14.27
CA ALA A 125 -3.07 15.11 -13.85
C ALA A 125 -2.36 13.86 -14.39
N ALA A 126 -1.94 13.88 -15.66
CA ALA A 126 -1.16 12.78 -16.24
C ALA A 126 0.15 12.51 -15.48
N GLY A 127 0.89 13.57 -15.13
CA GLY A 127 2.11 13.43 -14.33
C GLY A 127 1.84 12.89 -12.92
N GLU A 128 0.74 13.30 -12.29
CA GLU A 128 0.38 12.81 -10.96
C GLU A 128 -0.12 11.35 -11.01
N VAL A 129 -0.85 10.95 -12.05
CA VAL A 129 -1.22 9.54 -12.29
C VAL A 129 0.02 8.67 -12.48
N GLU A 130 1.01 9.14 -13.24
CA GLU A 130 2.27 8.44 -13.43
C GLU A 130 2.99 8.24 -12.10
N TYR A 131 3.13 9.30 -11.31
CA TYR A 131 3.72 9.22 -9.98
C TYR A 131 2.94 8.26 -9.07
N PHE A 132 1.61 8.32 -9.05
CA PHE A 132 0.76 7.39 -8.30
C PHE A 132 1.04 5.93 -8.67
N MET A 133 1.18 5.61 -9.97
CA MET A 133 1.51 4.24 -10.41
C MET A 133 2.91 3.81 -9.98
N VAL A 134 3.88 4.71 -10.01
CA VAL A 134 5.25 4.44 -9.53
C VAL A 134 5.24 4.12 -8.04
N VAL A 135 4.54 4.92 -7.23
CA VAL A 135 4.42 4.72 -5.77
C VAL A 135 3.71 3.39 -5.49
N LEU A 136 2.60 3.10 -6.16
CA LEU A 136 1.86 1.85 -5.96
C LEU A 136 2.68 0.62 -6.36
N ARG A 137 3.53 0.74 -7.39
CA ARG A 137 4.48 -0.31 -7.77
C ARG A 137 5.61 -0.47 -6.76
N SER A 138 6.09 0.64 -6.20
CA SER A 138 7.13 0.66 -5.16
C SER A 138 6.67 -0.07 -3.90
N LEU A 139 5.42 0.17 -3.47
CA LEU A 139 4.78 -0.55 -2.36
C LEU A 139 4.91 -2.08 -2.48
N PHE A 140 4.67 -2.64 -3.67
CA PHE A 140 4.84 -4.09 -3.92
C PHE A 140 6.27 -4.56 -3.72
N ASP A 141 7.25 -3.82 -4.24
CA ASP A 141 8.67 -4.21 -4.12
C ASP A 141 9.19 -4.03 -2.69
N LEU A 142 8.79 -2.96 -1.99
CA LEU A 142 9.13 -2.75 -0.58
C LEU A 142 8.50 -3.83 0.30
N PHE A 143 7.24 -4.17 0.06
CA PHE A 143 6.58 -5.26 0.79
C PHE A 143 7.25 -6.61 0.49
N GLN A 144 7.61 -6.87 -0.76
CA GLN A 144 8.38 -8.07 -1.13
C GLN A 144 9.74 -8.13 -0.43
N GLU A 145 10.43 -6.99 -0.32
CA GLU A 145 11.71 -6.89 0.39
C GLU A 145 11.53 -7.25 1.87
N VAL A 146 10.45 -6.79 2.50
CA VAL A 146 10.09 -7.19 3.87
C VAL A 146 9.84 -8.69 3.96
N LEU A 147 9.02 -9.27 3.07
CA LEU A 147 8.72 -10.71 3.06
C LEU A 147 9.97 -11.56 2.85
N MET A 148 10.87 -11.17 1.94
CA MET A 148 12.16 -11.83 1.73
C MET A 148 13.01 -11.83 3.00
N LYS A 149 13.16 -10.68 3.64
CA LYS A 149 13.93 -10.55 4.88
C LYS A 149 13.28 -11.30 6.04
N LEU A 150 11.95 -11.38 6.06
CA LEU A 150 11.19 -12.09 7.08
C LEU A 150 11.38 -13.59 6.92
N TRP A 151 11.25 -14.08 5.69
CA TRP A 151 11.42 -15.48 5.33
C TRP A 151 12.77 -16.02 5.79
N ASP A 152 13.84 -15.25 5.61
CA ASP A 152 15.19 -15.66 6.05
C ASP A 152 15.27 -15.77 7.59
N LYS A 153 14.58 -14.89 8.33
CA LYS A 153 14.70 -14.76 9.79
C LYS A 153 13.80 -15.69 10.59
N VAL A 154 12.58 -15.96 10.11
CA VAL A 154 11.56 -16.64 10.91
C VAL A 154 11.73 -18.15 10.96
N LYS A 155 11.22 -18.73 12.05
CA LYS A 155 10.98 -20.16 12.17
C LYS A 155 9.60 -20.49 11.62
N LEU A 156 9.52 -21.55 10.84
CA LEU A 156 8.26 -22.05 10.30
C LEU A 156 7.58 -22.94 11.34
N LEU A 157 6.25 -22.96 11.32
CA LEU A 157 5.45 -23.88 12.15
C LEU A 157 5.66 -25.34 11.71
N ASP A 158 5.79 -25.56 10.40
CA ASP A 158 6.18 -26.84 9.83
C ASP A 158 7.69 -26.91 9.61
N ALA A 159 8.37 -27.75 10.40
CA ALA A 159 9.81 -27.93 10.33
C ALA A 159 10.28 -28.73 9.10
N SER A 160 9.37 -29.39 8.37
CA SER A 160 9.69 -30.15 7.16
C SER A 160 9.94 -29.25 5.95
N VAL A 161 9.45 -28.01 5.98
CA VAL A 161 9.60 -27.07 4.88
C VAL A 161 11.04 -26.57 4.79
N ARG A 162 11.70 -26.89 3.67
CA ARG A 162 13.04 -26.40 3.36
C ARG A 162 12.97 -25.03 2.68
N LYS A 163 13.26 -23.97 3.45
CA LYS A 163 13.31 -22.59 2.95
C LYS A 163 14.33 -22.44 1.83
N GLN A 164 13.93 -21.79 0.73
CA GLN A 164 14.85 -21.26 -0.28
C GLN A 164 14.76 -19.74 -0.32
N LYS A 165 15.80 -19.08 -0.82
CA LYS A 165 15.89 -17.61 -0.81
C LYS A 165 14.83 -17.00 -1.74
N LEU A 166 14.01 -16.10 -1.19
CA LEU A 166 13.05 -15.33 -1.98
C LEU A 166 13.77 -14.26 -2.82
N LYS A 167 13.08 -13.76 -3.84
CA LYS A 167 13.58 -12.66 -4.67
C LYS A 167 13.23 -11.30 -4.04
N PRO A 168 14.06 -10.27 -4.27
CA PRO A 168 13.85 -8.94 -3.70
C PRO A 168 12.73 -8.16 -4.40
N SER A 169 12.51 -8.36 -5.70
CA SER A 169 11.40 -7.72 -6.42
C SER A 169 10.21 -8.66 -6.53
N PHE A 170 9.02 -8.09 -6.52
CA PHE A 170 7.79 -8.86 -6.69
C PHE A 170 7.72 -9.47 -8.10
N ALA A 171 8.23 -8.76 -9.12
CA ALA A 171 8.29 -9.24 -10.50
C ALA A 171 9.12 -10.53 -10.64
N ASP A 172 10.24 -10.61 -9.92
CA ASP A 172 11.12 -11.78 -9.96
C ASP A 172 10.53 -13.01 -9.28
N MET A 173 9.55 -12.81 -8.38
CA MET A 173 8.76 -13.91 -7.82
C MET A 173 7.79 -14.48 -8.85
N LEU A 174 7.19 -13.61 -9.67
CA LEU A 174 6.16 -13.97 -10.65
C LEU A 174 6.69 -14.50 -11.98
N THR A 175 8.00 -14.39 -12.21
CA THR A 175 8.62 -14.76 -13.49
C THR A 175 9.78 -15.74 -13.32
N PHE A 176 9.92 -16.65 -14.27
CA PHE A 176 11.03 -17.59 -14.35
C PHE A 176 11.51 -17.72 -15.79
N LYS A 177 12.79 -17.43 -16.03
CA LYS A 177 13.41 -17.43 -17.38
C LYS A 177 12.65 -16.58 -18.42
N GLY A 178 12.04 -15.48 -17.96
CA GLY A 178 11.26 -14.58 -18.80
C GLY A 178 9.78 -14.93 -18.92
N GLU A 179 9.36 -16.10 -18.45
CA GLU A 179 7.98 -16.58 -18.54
C GLU A 179 7.22 -16.41 -17.22
N PRO A 180 5.88 -16.23 -17.25
CA PRO A 180 5.06 -16.23 -16.04
C PRO A 180 5.14 -17.57 -15.28
N ALA A 181 5.37 -17.52 -13.96
CA ALA A 181 5.53 -18.71 -13.12
C ALA A 181 4.26 -18.99 -12.29
N ASP A 182 3.55 -20.09 -12.55
CA ASP A 182 2.35 -20.50 -11.78
C ASP A 182 2.64 -20.82 -10.30
N ALA A 183 1.59 -21.01 -9.49
CA ALA A 183 1.75 -21.29 -8.06
C ALA A 183 2.59 -22.54 -7.77
N VAL A 184 2.51 -23.58 -8.60
CA VAL A 184 3.29 -24.82 -8.42
C VAL A 184 4.78 -24.53 -8.61
N MET A 185 5.12 -23.79 -9.66
CA MET A 185 6.49 -23.37 -9.96
C MET A 185 7.04 -22.45 -8.87
N ILE A 186 6.25 -21.47 -8.41
CA ILE A 186 6.63 -20.57 -7.32
C ILE A 186 6.90 -21.38 -6.03
N ALA A 187 6.00 -22.29 -5.65
CA ALA A 187 6.13 -23.13 -4.46
C ALA A 187 7.42 -23.96 -4.49
N GLN A 188 7.66 -24.67 -5.60
CA GLN A 188 8.85 -25.53 -5.76
C GLN A 188 10.15 -24.73 -5.76
N ARG A 189 10.17 -23.59 -6.46
CA ARG A 189 11.37 -22.75 -6.61
C ARG A 189 11.79 -22.08 -5.32
N PHE A 190 10.83 -21.74 -4.45
CA PHE A 190 11.11 -20.96 -3.24
C PHE A 190 10.93 -21.75 -1.94
N GLY A 191 10.47 -23.00 -2.02
CA GLY A 191 10.10 -23.78 -0.85
C GLY A 191 8.93 -23.15 -0.08
N LEU A 192 8.02 -22.49 -0.79
CA LEU A 192 6.84 -21.86 -0.21
C LEU A 192 5.69 -22.89 -0.15
N PRO A 193 4.85 -22.86 0.89
CA PRO A 193 3.57 -23.58 0.87
C PRO A 193 2.73 -23.13 -0.33
N MET A 194 1.95 -24.08 -0.85
CA MET A 194 1.09 -23.83 -2.01
C MET A 194 0.15 -22.64 -1.78
N GLU A 195 -0.34 -22.48 -0.56
CA GLU A 195 -1.22 -21.38 -0.17
C GLU A 195 -0.57 -20.01 -0.41
N VAL A 196 0.70 -19.81 -0.03
CA VAL A 196 1.43 -18.56 -0.25
C VAL A 196 1.74 -18.37 -1.73
N ALA A 197 2.15 -19.45 -2.41
CA ALA A 197 2.46 -19.39 -3.84
C ALA A 197 1.24 -19.02 -4.69
N ALA A 198 0.05 -19.52 -4.34
CA ALA A 198 -1.21 -19.16 -4.96
C ALA A 198 -1.53 -17.66 -4.79
N GLN A 199 -1.16 -17.04 -3.67
CA GLN A 199 -1.34 -15.58 -3.48
C GLN A 199 -0.51 -14.77 -4.49
N TYR A 200 0.76 -15.15 -4.70
CA TYR A 200 1.59 -14.51 -5.71
C TYR A 200 0.99 -14.66 -7.12
N GLU A 201 0.54 -15.87 -7.49
CA GLU A 201 -0.09 -16.08 -8.78
C GLU A 201 -1.34 -15.21 -8.98
N ARG A 202 -2.23 -15.14 -7.97
CA ARG A 202 -3.44 -14.29 -8.02
C ARG A 202 -3.10 -12.80 -8.14
N ALA A 203 -2.04 -12.35 -7.48
CA ALA A 203 -1.57 -10.97 -7.53
C ALA A 203 -1.06 -10.56 -8.92
N ARG A 204 -0.64 -11.52 -9.76
CA ARG A 204 -0.02 -11.24 -11.06
C ARG A 204 -0.85 -10.33 -11.94
N THR A 205 -2.16 -10.56 -12.04
CA THR A 205 -3.02 -9.77 -12.94
C THR A 205 -2.97 -8.28 -12.65
N ILE A 206 -2.99 -7.90 -11.37
CA ILE A 206 -2.92 -6.48 -10.98
C ILE A 206 -1.52 -5.94 -11.15
N PHE A 207 -0.53 -6.73 -10.77
CA PHE A 207 0.86 -6.35 -10.93
C PHE A 207 1.28 -6.09 -12.38
N ASP A 208 0.93 -7.00 -13.29
CA ASP A 208 1.21 -6.87 -14.71
C ASP A 208 0.44 -5.70 -15.32
N GLY A 209 -0.77 -5.43 -14.84
CA GLY A 209 -1.53 -4.24 -15.23
C GLY A 209 -0.85 -2.94 -14.81
N LEU A 210 -0.34 -2.84 -13.58
CA LEU A 210 0.45 -1.68 -13.14
C LEU A 210 1.70 -1.50 -13.99
N LYS A 211 2.40 -2.60 -14.29
CA LYS A 211 3.58 -2.57 -15.16
C LYS A 211 3.21 -2.08 -16.56
N LYS A 212 2.13 -2.60 -17.16
CA LYS A 212 1.66 -2.21 -18.49
C LYS A 212 1.29 -0.73 -18.56
N ILE A 213 0.58 -0.21 -17.54
CA ILE A 213 0.26 1.22 -17.46
C ILE A 213 1.55 2.02 -17.42
N ARG A 214 2.45 1.72 -16.50
CA ARG A 214 3.73 2.44 -16.40
C ARG A 214 4.55 2.35 -17.68
N ASP A 215 4.67 1.18 -18.29
CA ASP A 215 5.45 1.01 -19.52
C ASP A 215 4.85 1.84 -20.68
N ASN A 216 3.51 1.94 -20.74
CA ASN A 216 2.82 2.86 -21.67
C ASN A 216 3.05 4.34 -21.32
N LEU A 217 3.26 4.68 -20.05
CA LEU A 217 3.54 6.05 -19.59
C LEU A 217 5.01 6.47 -19.86
N VAL A 218 5.97 5.57 -19.65
CA VAL A 218 7.42 5.84 -19.66
C VAL A 218 8.03 5.72 -21.07
N HIS A 219 7.52 4.85 -21.94
CA HIS A 219 8.07 4.65 -23.28
C HIS A 219 7.34 5.51 -24.33
N ASN A 220 7.97 6.64 -24.71
CA ASN A 220 7.55 7.55 -25.80
C ASN A 220 7.12 6.83 -27.10
N GLY A 221 5.81 6.73 -27.35
CA GLY A 221 5.24 6.40 -28.68
C GLY A 221 3.78 5.93 -28.67
N SER A 222 3.35 5.21 -27.64
CA SER A 222 1.93 4.98 -27.37
C SER A 222 1.42 6.16 -26.54
N GLN A 223 0.46 6.92 -27.08
CA GLN A 223 -0.17 8.01 -26.35
C GLN A 223 -0.58 7.53 -24.95
N LEU A 224 -0.26 8.29 -23.91
CA LEU A 224 -1.02 8.27 -22.65
C LEU A 224 -2.51 8.06 -23.02
N PRO A 225 -3.29 7.24 -22.30
CA PRO A 225 -4.75 7.41 -22.34
C PRO A 225 -4.99 8.91 -22.19
N HIS A 226 -5.52 9.54 -23.23
CA HIS A 226 -5.61 10.98 -23.23
C HIS A 226 -6.50 11.34 -22.04
N ILE A 227 -5.93 11.95 -21.01
CA ILE A 227 -6.69 12.41 -19.87
C ILE A 227 -7.37 13.68 -20.33
N PHE A 228 -8.67 13.58 -20.63
CA PHE A 228 -9.46 14.72 -21.03
C PHE A 228 -9.84 15.50 -19.77
N GLY A 229 -9.58 16.80 -19.81
CA GLY A 229 -10.07 17.76 -18.83
C GLY A 229 -11.17 18.62 -19.47
N GLY A 230 -12.07 19.12 -18.64
CA GLY A 230 -13.17 20.02 -19.01
C GLY A 230 -13.92 20.46 -17.76
N GLU A 231 -15.17 20.88 -17.90
CA GLU A 231 -16.03 21.36 -16.79
C GLU A 231 -16.40 20.27 -15.76
N GLY A 232 -15.86 19.05 -15.89
CA GLY A 232 -16.16 17.89 -15.05
C GLY A 232 -14.90 17.17 -14.57
N PRO A 233 -15.05 15.95 -14.01
CA PRO A 233 -13.91 15.17 -13.54
C PRO A 233 -12.96 14.82 -14.69
N PHE A 234 -11.72 14.46 -14.37
CA PHE A 234 -10.83 13.92 -15.38
C PHE A 234 -11.39 12.61 -15.94
N VAL A 235 -11.41 12.48 -17.27
CA VAL A 235 -11.93 11.28 -17.95
C VAL A 235 -10.89 10.69 -18.89
N ILE A 236 -11.04 9.39 -19.18
CA ILE A 236 -10.27 8.64 -20.16
C ILE A 236 -11.22 7.94 -21.12
N ALA A 237 -10.73 7.54 -22.31
CA ALA A 237 -11.54 6.71 -23.20
C ALA A 237 -11.62 5.27 -22.67
N LEU A 238 -12.80 4.65 -22.72
CA LEU A 238 -13.02 3.28 -22.25
C LEU A 238 -12.12 2.27 -22.96
N ARG A 239 -11.81 2.49 -24.25
CA ARG A 239 -10.88 1.65 -25.02
C ARG A 239 -9.44 1.66 -24.47
N ASP A 240 -9.08 2.70 -23.73
CA ASP A 240 -7.76 2.85 -23.11
C ASP A 240 -7.74 2.23 -21.70
N ASN A 241 -8.83 1.55 -21.27
CA ASN A 241 -8.90 0.85 -20.00
C ASN A 241 -7.79 -0.21 -19.91
N PRO A 242 -6.83 -0.07 -18.97
CA PRO A 242 -5.76 -1.05 -18.80
C PRO A 242 -6.25 -2.40 -18.25
N PHE A 243 -7.50 -2.45 -17.78
CA PHE A 243 -8.14 -3.58 -17.12
C PHE A 243 -9.51 -3.90 -17.74
N PRO A 244 -9.57 -4.32 -19.02
CA PRO A 244 -10.83 -4.51 -19.75
C PRO A 244 -11.76 -5.55 -19.09
N ASN A 245 -11.20 -6.48 -18.32
CA ASN A 245 -11.94 -7.55 -17.65
C ASN A 245 -12.40 -7.16 -16.24
N LEU A 246 -12.12 -5.94 -15.78
CA LEU A 246 -12.56 -5.46 -14.48
C LEU A 246 -13.78 -4.57 -14.65
N GLY A 247 -14.84 -4.85 -13.91
CA GLY A 247 -15.89 -3.86 -13.69
C GLY A 247 -15.34 -2.74 -12.84
N ILE A 248 -15.07 -1.60 -13.47
CA ILE A 248 -14.53 -0.40 -12.80
C ILE A 248 -15.62 0.66 -12.70
N TRP A 249 -16.37 0.83 -13.79
CA TRP A 249 -17.36 1.88 -13.95
C TRP A 249 -18.77 1.33 -13.97
N GLU A 250 -19.69 2.11 -13.44
CA GLU A 250 -21.12 1.92 -13.63
C GLU A 250 -21.54 2.50 -14.99
N GLU A 251 -22.60 1.97 -15.59
CA GLU A 251 -23.11 2.50 -16.88
C GLU A 251 -23.50 3.98 -16.78
N ALA A 252 -23.99 4.41 -15.62
CA ALA A 252 -24.34 5.82 -15.36
C ALA A 252 -23.13 6.77 -15.32
N GLU A 253 -21.90 6.25 -15.16
CA GLU A 253 -20.67 7.04 -15.18
C GLU A 253 -20.14 7.23 -16.62
N ARG A 254 -20.70 6.51 -17.60
CA ARG A 254 -20.32 6.57 -19.01
C ARG A 254 -20.84 7.87 -19.65
N GLN A 255 -19.92 8.65 -20.18
CA GLN A 255 -20.22 9.88 -20.91
C GLN A 255 -20.20 9.63 -22.43
N THR A 256 -20.65 10.62 -23.20
CA THR A 256 -20.61 10.58 -24.67
C THR A 256 -19.20 10.28 -25.20
N ASN A 257 -19.11 9.57 -26.33
CA ASN A 257 -17.86 9.11 -26.95
C ASN A 257 -17.07 8.10 -26.10
N ASP A 258 -17.75 7.31 -25.28
CA ASP A 258 -17.16 6.27 -24.42
C ASP A 258 -16.10 6.83 -23.45
N LEU A 259 -16.33 8.05 -22.95
CA LEU A 259 -15.49 8.65 -21.91
C LEU A 259 -15.97 8.21 -20.53
N VAL A 260 -15.03 7.86 -19.66
CA VAL A 260 -15.30 7.36 -18.31
C VAL A 260 -14.38 8.03 -17.28
N PRO A 261 -14.82 8.25 -16.03
CA PRO A 261 -14.01 8.90 -15.01
C PRO A 261 -12.68 8.19 -14.74
N LEU A 262 -11.60 8.96 -14.56
CA LEU A 262 -10.27 8.43 -14.27
C LEU A 262 -10.16 7.86 -12.85
N LEU A 263 -10.70 8.58 -11.86
CA LEU A 263 -10.52 8.25 -10.44
C LEU A 263 -10.90 6.79 -10.07
N PRO A 264 -12.02 6.21 -10.56
CA PRO A 264 -12.36 4.80 -10.34
C PRO A 264 -11.25 3.80 -10.68
N VAL A 265 -10.42 4.08 -11.71
CA VAL A 265 -9.27 3.23 -12.08
C VAL A 265 -8.21 3.25 -10.99
N LEU A 266 -7.92 4.43 -10.44
CA LEU A 266 -6.93 4.58 -9.38
C LEU A 266 -7.42 3.92 -8.08
N GLU A 267 -8.71 4.07 -7.78
CA GLU A 267 -9.36 3.50 -6.59
C GLU A 267 -9.33 1.97 -6.60
N ILE A 268 -9.70 1.33 -7.72
CA ILE A 268 -9.68 -0.13 -7.82
C ILE A 268 -8.25 -0.68 -7.77
N LEU A 269 -7.29 0.01 -8.39
CA LEU A 269 -5.88 -0.37 -8.37
C LEU A 269 -5.32 -0.32 -6.95
N LEU A 270 -5.60 0.77 -6.25
CA LEU A 270 -5.18 0.96 -4.87
C LEU A 270 -5.74 -0.14 -3.97
N TRP A 271 -7.06 -0.32 -3.99
CA TRP A 271 -7.73 -1.32 -3.15
C TRP A 271 -7.17 -2.73 -3.41
N ARG A 272 -7.03 -3.13 -4.68
CA ARG A 272 -6.49 -4.45 -5.01
C ARG A 272 -5.03 -4.62 -4.62
N SER A 273 -4.24 -3.55 -4.68
CA SER A 273 -2.83 -3.60 -4.27
C SER A 273 -2.71 -3.84 -2.76
N PHE A 274 -3.48 -3.11 -1.95
CA PHE A 274 -3.53 -3.35 -0.50
C PHE A 274 -4.13 -4.71 -0.16
N LEU A 275 -5.17 -5.16 -0.88
CA LEU A 275 -5.73 -6.50 -0.71
C LEU A 275 -4.68 -7.58 -0.93
N VAL A 276 -3.84 -7.47 -1.96
CA VAL A 276 -2.75 -8.43 -2.19
C VAL A 276 -1.76 -8.42 -1.02
N CYS A 277 -1.38 -7.25 -0.51
CA CYS A 277 -0.51 -7.14 0.65
C CYS A 277 -1.14 -7.80 1.90
N ASP A 278 -2.43 -7.59 2.13
CA ASP A 278 -3.19 -8.21 3.22
C ASP A 278 -3.26 -9.74 3.08
N GLU A 279 -3.58 -10.25 1.90
CA GLU A 279 -3.69 -11.69 1.65
C GLU A 279 -2.32 -12.38 1.81
N LEU A 280 -1.25 -11.79 1.30
CA LEU A 280 0.11 -12.30 1.47
C LEU A 280 0.56 -12.23 2.92
N ALA A 281 0.38 -11.11 3.60
CA ALA A 281 0.69 -10.99 5.02
C ALA A 281 -0.06 -12.05 5.83
N SER A 282 -1.35 -12.23 5.59
CA SER A 282 -2.19 -13.23 6.24
C SER A 282 -1.68 -14.66 5.99
N ALA A 283 -1.30 -14.98 4.74
CA ALA A 283 -0.77 -16.29 4.40
C ALA A 283 0.57 -16.56 5.12
N PHE A 284 1.46 -15.56 5.20
CA PHE A 284 2.71 -15.68 5.96
C PHE A 284 2.45 -15.87 7.46
N GLN A 285 1.52 -15.11 8.04
CA GLN A 285 1.18 -15.22 9.46
C GLN A 285 0.72 -16.63 9.86
N ARG A 286 0.03 -17.34 8.97
CA ARG A 286 -0.44 -18.71 9.21
C ARG A 286 0.66 -19.77 9.23
N MET A 287 1.85 -19.46 8.73
CA MET A 287 2.92 -20.45 8.57
C MET A 287 4.19 -20.19 9.40
N ILE A 288 4.30 -19.01 10.00
CA ILE A 288 5.50 -18.60 10.76
C ILE A 288 5.18 -18.48 12.25
N GLN A 289 6.14 -18.85 13.09
CA GLN A 289 6.06 -18.58 14.52
C GLN A 289 6.35 -17.09 14.76
N LEU A 290 5.30 -16.32 15.03
CA LEU A 290 5.40 -14.88 15.25
C LEU A 290 5.79 -14.55 16.69
N PRO A 291 6.61 -13.49 16.90
CA PRO A 291 6.74 -12.90 18.22
C PRO A 291 5.40 -12.29 18.68
N PRO A 292 5.21 -12.05 19.98
CA PRO A 292 4.06 -11.28 20.49
C PRO A 292 4.02 -9.86 19.89
N PRO A 293 2.86 -9.18 19.90
CA PRO A 293 2.77 -7.77 19.47
C PRO A 293 3.63 -6.88 20.40
N ILE A 294 4.22 -5.81 19.87
CA ILE A 294 5.02 -4.86 20.67
C ILE A 294 4.14 -3.90 21.49
N ALA A 295 2.92 -3.64 21.02
CA ALA A 295 1.93 -2.80 21.70
C ALA A 295 0.63 -3.62 21.82
N PRO A 296 0.56 -4.56 22.78
CA PRO A 296 -0.58 -5.46 22.93
C PRO A 296 -1.90 -4.70 23.13
N GLY A 297 -2.94 -5.11 22.41
CA GLY A 297 -4.27 -4.48 22.50
C GLY A 297 -4.42 -3.18 21.70
N MET A 298 -3.39 -2.76 20.97
CA MET A 298 -3.44 -1.64 20.04
C MET A 298 -3.22 -2.12 18.60
N SER A 299 -3.75 -1.34 17.66
CA SER A 299 -3.50 -1.41 16.22
C SER A 299 -2.69 -0.22 15.76
N PHE A 300 -1.99 -0.39 14.65
CA PHE A 300 -1.20 0.65 14.00
C PHE A 300 -2.01 1.35 12.92
N PHE A 301 -2.12 2.67 13.05
CA PHE A 301 -2.86 3.53 12.14
C PHE A 301 -1.92 4.53 11.48
N ALA A 302 -2.27 4.97 10.27
CA ALA A 302 -1.66 6.13 9.63
C ALA A 302 -2.63 7.32 9.67
N ARG A 303 -2.14 8.48 10.11
CA ARG A 303 -2.86 9.75 10.13
C ARG A 303 -2.10 10.78 9.32
N GLY A 304 -2.83 11.57 8.55
CA GLY A 304 -2.30 12.68 7.77
C GLY A 304 -3.43 13.52 7.19
N TYR A 305 -3.10 14.72 6.71
CA TYR A 305 -4.10 15.67 6.17
C TYR A 305 -4.94 15.11 5.02
N PHE A 306 -4.36 14.18 4.25
CA PHE A 306 -4.97 13.61 3.06
C PHE A 306 -5.36 12.14 3.21
N THR A 307 -5.12 11.53 4.36
CA THR A 307 -5.37 10.08 4.56
C THR A 307 -6.84 9.72 4.38
N GLY A 308 -7.77 10.64 4.70
CA GLY A 308 -9.19 10.45 4.40
C GLY A 308 -9.50 10.25 2.91
N ARG A 309 -8.69 10.81 1.99
CA ARG A 309 -8.81 10.55 0.54
C ARG A 309 -8.46 9.12 0.21
N LEU A 310 -7.42 8.59 0.86
CA LEU A 310 -6.99 7.21 0.68
C LEU A 310 -8.03 6.23 1.25
N VAL A 311 -8.56 6.50 2.45
CA VAL A 311 -9.66 5.73 3.05
C VAL A 311 -10.88 5.70 2.13
N GLY A 312 -11.29 6.86 1.61
CA GLY A 312 -12.39 6.96 0.64
C GLY A 312 -12.13 6.17 -0.64
N ALA A 313 -10.92 6.26 -1.20
CA ALA A 313 -10.53 5.55 -2.41
C ALA A 313 -10.52 4.02 -2.23
N ILE A 314 -10.03 3.52 -1.09
CA ILE A 314 -10.07 2.08 -0.75
C ILE A 314 -11.52 1.61 -0.64
N ALA A 315 -12.37 2.35 0.07
CA ALA A 315 -13.78 2.01 0.22
C ALA A 315 -14.52 2.01 -1.13
N SER A 316 -14.20 2.96 -2.01
CA SER A 316 -14.73 3.02 -3.36
C SER A 316 -14.25 1.84 -4.22
N GLY A 317 -12.95 1.56 -4.24
CA GLY A 317 -12.37 0.42 -4.94
C GLY A 317 -12.99 -0.92 -4.51
N HIS A 318 -13.22 -1.10 -3.21
CA HIS A 318 -13.90 -2.30 -2.70
C HIS A 318 -15.32 -2.45 -3.25
N ARG A 319 -16.12 -1.38 -3.25
CA ARG A 319 -17.49 -1.43 -3.82
C ARG A 319 -17.46 -1.78 -5.31
N ARG A 320 -16.53 -1.18 -6.05
CA ARG A 320 -16.37 -1.35 -7.50
C ARG A 320 -15.93 -2.76 -7.89
N ALA A 321 -15.25 -3.48 -7.00
CA ALA A 321 -14.76 -4.83 -7.27
C ALA A 321 -15.83 -5.84 -7.72
N ASN A 322 -17.11 -5.55 -7.43
CA ASN A 322 -18.26 -6.40 -7.76
C ASN A 322 -19.02 -5.95 -9.02
N LEU A 323 -18.57 -4.90 -9.71
CA LEU A 323 -19.21 -4.42 -10.93
C LEU A 323 -18.93 -5.36 -12.11
N SER A 324 -19.84 -5.34 -13.09
CA SER A 324 -19.62 -6.01 -14.38
C SER A 324 -18.80 -5.12 -15.31
N PRO A 325 -17.89 -5.67 -16.13
CA PRO A 325 -17.17 -4.89 -17.13
C PRO A 325 -18.10 -4.22 -18.14
N LEU A 326 -17.83 -2.97 -18.48
CA LEU A 326 -18.53 -2.26 -19.56
C LEU A 326 -17.97 -2.69 -20.93
N SER A 327 -18.84 -2.81 -21.93
CA SER A 327 -18.44 -3.04 -23.32
C SER A 327 -18.31 -1.71 -24.08
N PRO A 328 -17.37 -1.59 -25.04
CA PRO A 328 -17.38 -0.47 -25.99
C PRO A 328 -18.71 -0.43 -26.76
N SER A 329 -19.22 0.76 -27.07
CA SER A 329 -20.43 0.86 -27.90
C SER A 329 -20.08 0.46 -29.33
N THR A 330 -20.94 -0.34 -29.97
CA THR A 330 -20.75 -0.84 -31.33
C THR A 330 -21.08 0.18 -32.44
N GLU A 331 -21.35 1.44 -32.10
CA GLU A 331 -21.77 2.45 -33.07
C GLU A 331 -20.58 3.27 -33.59
N HIS A 332 -20.31 3.15 -34.89
CA HIS A 332 -19.39 3.98 -35.68
C HIS A 332 -20.16 4.96 -36.55
#